data_AF-A0A5S6QM42-F1
#
_entry.id   AF-A0A5S6QM42-F1
#
_cell.length_a   1.000
_cell.length_b   1.000
_cell.length_c   1.000
_cell.angle_alpha   90.00
_cell.angle_beta   90.00
_cell.angle_gamma   90.00
#
_symmetry.space_group_name_H-M   'P 1'
#
loop_
_entity.id
_entity.type
_entity.pdbx_description
1 polymer ?
#
loop_
_entity_poly.entity_id
_entity_poly.type
_entity_poly.pdbx_seq_one_letter_code
_entity_poly.pdbx_strand_id
1 'polypeptide(L)'
;MNAIENLAEAWQEVKETTMSLAWHEIYPDLIADISGFGQPLQNVHEEIIMLAHEAGFNEINEQDVVELLESYGEELSNEDLMEMEQQRAEEEEKDELHDAEPPRVLTTKDLSEAFQLLDRAMAIFTEKDPDRERSAEANRIITSGYKCYRELYEKKKEQARQQTLDRFLEIPANEEIGSKSLD
;
A
#
# COMPACT_ATOMS: atom_id res chain seq x y z
N MET A 1 15.37 -2.85 14.14
CA MET A 1 14.15 -2.99 14.95
C MET A 1 13.87 -4.47 15.05
N ASN A 2 14.01 -5.04 16.24
CA ASN A 2 13.95 -6.48 16.48
C ASN A 2 12.52 -6.85 16.88
N ALA A 3 11.90 -7.81 16.20
CA ALA A 3 10.50 -8.19 16.49
C ALA A 3 10.28 -8.61 17.95
N ILE A 4 11.33 -9.15 18.58
CA ILE A 4 11.30 -9.56 19.99
C ILE A 4 11.26 -8.35 20.93
N GLU A 5 11.96 -7.26 20.59
CA GLU A 5 11.96 -6.03 21.39
C GLU A 5 10.58 -5.37 21.34
N ASN A 6 9.98 -5.29 20.14
CA ASN A 6 8.64 -4.72 19.96
C ASN A 6 7.56 -5.50 20.73
N LEU A 7 7.64 -6.84 20.74
CA LEU A 7 6.70 -7.67 21.50
C LEU A 7 6.89 -7.50 23.01
N ALA A 8 8.14 -7.38 23.47
CA ALA A 8 8.42 -7.14 24.88
C ALA A 8 7.89 -5.77 25.33
N GLU A 9 8.08 -4.73 24.51
CA GLU A 9 7.55 -3.39 24.76
C GLU A 9 6.01 -3.40 24.79
N ALA A 10 5.36 -3.98 23.77
CA ALA A 10 3.91 -4.09 23.72
C ALA A 10 3.33 -4.87 24.91
N TRP A 11 4.02 -5.91 25.38
CA TRP A 11 3.59 -6.67 26.56
C TRP A 11 3.64 -5.84 27.86
N GLN A 12 4.61 -4.93 28.00
CA GLN A 12 4.68 -4.03 29.15
C GLN A 12 3.56 -2.98 29.16
N GLU A 13 2.99 -2.67 28.00
CA GLU A 13 1.86 -1.74 27.87
C GLU A 13 0.52 -2.38 28.26
N VAL A 14 0.44 -3.72 28.28
CA VAL A 14 -0.79 -4.42 28.66
C VAL A 14 -1.01 -4.30 30.16
N LYS A 15 -2.11 -3.64 30.54
CA LYS A 15 -2.53 -3.54 31.94
C LYS A 15 -2.98 -4.89 32.47
N GLU A 16 -2.65 -5.17 33.73
CA GLU A 16 -3.10 -6.38 34.44
C GLU A 16 -4.63 -6.54 34.40
N THR A 17 -5.37 -5.42 34.45
CA THR A 17 -6.82 -5.40 34.32
C THR A 17 -7.31 -5.88 32.96
N THR A 18 -6.65 -5.48 31.88
CA THR A 18 -6.99 -5.90 30.50
C THR A 18 -6.73 -7.39 30.32
N MET A 19 -5.59 -7.87 30.85
CA MET A 19 -5.25 -9.29 30.86
C MET A 19 -6.25 -10.10 31.67
N SER A 20 -6.65 -9.61 32.85
CA SER A 20 -7.61 -10.27 33.73
C SER A 20 -9.00 -10.39 33.09
N LEU A 21 -9.45 -9.38 32.35
CA LEU A 21 -10.71 -9.44 31.58
C LEU A 21 -10.65 -10.46 30.45
N ALA A 22 -9.56 -10.46 29.67
CA ALA A 22 -9.38 -11.44 28.59
C ALA A 22 -9.37 -12.89 29.12
N TRP A 23 -8.77 -13.11 30.30
CA TRP A 23 -8.80 -14.42 30.96
C TRP A 23 -10.16 -14.77 31.58
N HIS A 24 -10.90 -13.79 32.09
CA HIS A 24 -12.25 -14.00 32.61
C HIS A 24 -13.21 -14.47 31.51
N GLU A 25 -13.10 -13.93 30.29
CA GLU A 25 -13.88 -14.36 29.13
C GLU A 25 -13.67 -15.85 28.78
N ILE A 26 -12.44 -16.35 28.96
CA ILE A 26 -12.05 -17.72 28.63
C ILE A 26 -12.33 -18.69 29.79
N TYR A 27 -12.16 -18.23 31.03
CA TYR A 27 -12.35 -19.06 32.22
C TYR A 27 -12.82 -18.21 33.42
N PRO A 28 -14.14 -18.03 33.55
CA PRO A 28 -14.74 -17.17 34.58
C PRO A 28 -14.40 -17.62 36.01
N ASP A 29 -14.25 -18.92 36.24
CA ASP A 29 -14.07 -19.50 37.59
C ASP A 29 -12.67 -19.22 38.21
N LEU A 30 -11.69 -18.77 37.43
CA LEU A 30 -10.30 -18.55 37.88
C LEU A 30 -10.09 -17.14 38.43
N ILE A 31 -10.94 -16.18 38.08
CA ILE A 31 -10.76 -14.77 38.42
C ILE A 31 -11.93 -14.31 39.28
N ALA A 32 -11.62 -13.81 40.48
CA ALA A 32 -12.62 -13.25 41.38
C ALA A 32 -13.37 -12.10 40.67
N ASP A 33 -14.70 -12.09 40.88
CA ASP A 33 -15.65 -11.15 40.28
C ASP A 33 -15.07 -9.73 40.20
N ILE A 34 -14.79 -9.28 38.97
CA ILE A 34 -14.17 -7.98 38.69
C ILE A 34 -15.26 -6.91 38.89
N SER A 35 -15.60 -6.66 40.14
CA SER A 35 -16.61 -5.69 40.57
C SER A 35 -16.03 -4.27 40.49
N GLY A 36 -15.90 -3.77 39.27
CA GLY A 36 -15.40 -2.41 39.04
C GLY A 36 -15.40 -1.93 37.59
N PHE A 37 -15.54 -2.83 36.62
CA PHE A 37 -15.57 -2.47 35.19
C PHE A 37 -16.99 -2.29 34.63
N GLY A 38 -18.01 -2.59 35.43
CA GLY A 38 -19.40 -2.39 35.08
C GLY A 38 -20.00 -1.16 35.75
N GLN A 39 -19.35 0.02 35.71
CA GLN A 39 -20.19 1.21 35.69
C GLN A 39 -20.94 1.11 34.37
N PRO A 40 -22.28 0.93 34.37
CA PRO A 40 -23.01 1.10 33.14
C PRO A 40 -22.61 2.46 32.63
N LEU A 41 -22.23 2.54 31.36
CA LEU A 41 -21.96 3.77 30.64
C LEU A 41 -23.27 4.57 30.60
N GLN A 42 -23.64 5.11 31.76
CA GLN A 42 -24.84 5.91 31.97
C GLN A 42 -24.63 7.14 31.09
N ASN A 43 -25.52 7.30 30.11
CA ASN A 43 -25.60 8.45 29.21
C ASN A 43 -24.74 8.39 27.93
N VAL A 44 -24.22 7.22 27.52
CA VAL A 44 -23.57 7.10 26.20
C VAL A 44 -24.50 7.48 25.05
N HIS A 45 -25.78 7.13 25.15
CA HIS A 45 -26.76 7.53 24.13
C HIS A 45 -26.84 9.06 24.01
N GLU A 46 -26.87 9.80 25.13
CA GLU A 46 -26.90 11.26 25.13
C GLU A 46 -25.64 11.88 24.53
N GLU A 47 -24.47 11.31 24.82
CA GLU A 47 -23.19 11.76 24.28
C GLU A 47 -23.09 11.51 22.76
N ILE A 48 -23.54 10.34 22.29
CA ILE A 48 -23.58 10.01 20.85
C ILE A 48 -24.53 10.96 20.11
N ILE A 49 -25.73 11.21 20.65
CA ILE A 49 -26.69 12.14 20.04
C ILE A 49 -26.10 13.54 19.95
N MET A 50 -25.47 14.02 21.03
CA MET A 50 -24.83 15.34 21.06
C MET A 50 -23.74 15.46 19.99
N LEU A 51 -22.84 14.47 19.88
CA LEU A 51 -21.77 14.47 18.88
C LEU A 51 -22.34 14.39 17.46
N ALA A 52 -23.40 13.61 17.25
CA ALA A 52 -24.06 13.50 15.95
C ALA A 52 -24.68 14.84 15.53
N HIS A 53 -25.32 15.55 16.46
CA HIS A 53 -25.86 16.89 16.22
C HIS A 53 -24.75 17.89 15.91
N GLU A 54 -23.61 17.83 16.60
CA GLU A 54 -22.44 18.67 16.32
C GLU A 54 -21.87 18.42 14.91
N ALA A 55 -21.88 17.16 14.46
CA ALA A 55 -21.49 16.77 13.10
C ALA A 55 -22.55 17.12 12.03
N GLY A 56 -23.69 17.69 12.41
CA GLY A 56 -24.75 18.15 11.51
C GLY A 56 -25.94 17.20 11.34
N PHE A 57 -25.96 16.06 12.04
CA PHE A 57 -27.05 15.09 12.00
C PHE A 57 -28.13 15.41 13.04
N ASN A 58 -28.81 16.55 12.89
CA ASN A 58 -29.78 17.07 13.87
C ASN A 58 -31.06 16.23 14.04
N GLU A 59 -31.29 15.26 13.15
CA GLU A 59 -32.50 14.42 13.15
C GLU A 59 -32.33 13.12 13.96
N ILE A 60 -31.11 12.79 14.37
CA ILE A 60 -30.82 11.58 15.13
C ILE A 60 -31.41 11.70 16.55
N ASN A 61 -32.18 10.69 16.94
CA ASN A 61 -32.81 10.56 18.24
C ASN A 61 -32.30 9.31 18.99
N GLU A 62 -32.73 9.16 20.25
CA GLU A 62 -32.29 8.06 21.13
C GLU A 62 -32.66 6.68 20.58
N GLN A 63 -33.83 6.54 19.95
CA GLN A 63 -34.26 5.28 19.36
C GLN A 63 -33.34 4.85 18.21
N ASP A 64 -32.89 5.81 17.38
CA ASP A 64 -31.97 5.52 16.27
C ASP A 64 -30.62 5.01 16.78
N VAL A 65 -30.12 5.60 17.89
CA VAL A 65 -28.87 5.17 18.52
C VAL A 65 -29.01 3.81 19.16
N VAL A 66 -30.14 3.53 19.81
CA VAL A 66 -30.42 2.21 20.41
C VAL A 66 -30.51 1.14 19.32
N GLU A 67 -31.27 1.38 18.26
CA GLU A 67 -31.41 0.45 17.13
C GLU A 67 -30.06 0.16 16.45
N LEU A 68 -29.24 1.20 16.26
CA LEU A 68 -27.89 1.04 15.70
C LEU A 68 -26.99 0.20 16.61
N LEU A 69 -27.00 0.44 17.92
CA LEU A 69 -26.15 -0.31 18.85
C LEU A 69 -26.61 -1.78 18.98
N GLU A 70 -27.91 -2.03 18.87
CA GLU A 70 -28.48 -3.38 18.87
C GLU A 70 -28.14 -4.13 17.58
N SER A 71 -28.09 -3.47 16.42
CA SER A 71 -27.74 -4.12 15.15
C SER A 71 -26.28 -4.59 15.08
N TYR A 72 -25.36 -3.97 15.82
CA TYR A 72 -23.96 -4.47 15.96
C TYR A 72 -23.86 -5.85 16.64
N GLY A 73 -24.91 -6.29 17.34
CA GLY A 73 -24.99 -7.63 17.91
C GLY A 73 -25.49 -8.70 16.94
N GLU A 74 -26.00 -8.30 15.78
CA GLU A 74 -26.48 -9.22 14.74
C GLU A 74 -25.34 -9.62 13.79
N GLU A 75 -25.24 -10.91 13.48
CA GLU A 75 -24.27 -11.40 12.52
C GLU A 75 -24.68 -10.96 11.12
N LEU A 76 -23.76 -10.32 10.38
CA LEU A 76 -24.02 -9.89 9.00
C LEU A 76 -24.53 -11.06 8.16
N SER A 77 -25.61 -10.84 7.41
CA SER A 77 -26.12 -11.85 6.51
C SER A 77 -25.26 -11.95 5.25
N ASN A 78 -25.39 -13.06 4.52
CA ASN A 78 -24.72 -13.20 3.21
C ASN A 78 -25.16 -12.11 2.21
N GLU A 79 -26.39 -11.60 2.34
CA GLU A 79 -26.89 -10.52 1.48
C GLU A 79 -26.17 -9.20 1.79
N ASP A 80 -25.99 -8.88 3.07
CA ASP A 80 -25.28 -7.67 3.51
C ASP A 80 -23.81 -7.71 3.04
N LEU A 81 -23.16 -8.88 3.13
CA LEU A 81 -21.79 -9.07 2.64
C LEU A 81 -21.68 -8.86 1.13
N MET A 82 -22.67 -9.33 0.34
CA MET A 82 -22.70 -9.11 -1.11
C MET A 82 -22.94 -7.64 -1.45
N GLU A 83 -23.79 -6.94 -0.71
CA GLU A 83 -24.04 -5.50 -0.91
C GLU A 83 -22.78 -4.66 -0.61
N MET A 84 -22.05 -5.00 0.45
CA MET A 84 -20.77 -4.37 0.78
C MET A 84 -19.69 -4.62 -0.30
N GLU A 85 -19.64 -5.82 -0.89
CA GLU A 85 -18.74 -6.12 -2.00
C GLU A 85 -19.12 -5.32 -3.26
N GLN A 86 -20.41 -5.21 -3.57
CA GLN A 86 -20.91 -4.44 -4.71
C GLN A 86 -20.61 -2.94 -4.56
N GLN A 87 -20.82 -2.36 -3.37
CA GLN A 87 -20.48 -0.95 -3.10
C GLN A 87 -18.98 -0.69 -3.25
N ARG A 88 -18.13 -1.59 -2.75
CA ARG A 88 -16.67 -1.51 -2.94
C ARG A 88 -16.29 -1.55 -4.42
N ALA A 89 -16.89 -2.45 -5.19
CA ALA A 89 -16.62 -2.56 -6.62
C ALA A 89 -17.05 -1.30 -7.40
N GLU A 90 -18.16 -0.67 -7.01
CA GLU A 90 -18.63 0.59 -7.61
C GLU A 90 -17.76 1.80 -7.22
N GLU A 91 -17.21 1.82 -6.01
CA GLU A 91 -16.23 2.82 -5.59
C GLU A 91 -14.90 2.65 -6.33
N GLU A 92 -14.44 1.40 -6.51
CA GLU A 92 -13.25 1.08 -7.30
C GLU A 92 -13.44 1.45 -8.80
N GLU A 93 -14.61 1.17 -9.40
CA GLU A 93 -14.92 1.62 -10.77
C GLU A 93 -14.97 3.15 -10.90
N LYS A 94 -15.46 3.86 -9.88
CA LYS A 94 -15.47 5.33 -9.88
C LYS A 94 -14.09 5.94 -9.74
N ASP A 95 -13.19 5.31 -8.98
CA ASP A 95 -11.79 5.74 -8.86
C ASP A 95 -11.00 5.48 -10.16
N GLU A 96 -11.34 4.43 -10.92
CA GLU A 96 -10.76 4.18 -12.25
C GLU A 96 -11.21 5.20 -13.31
N LEU A 97 -12.38 5.82 -13.16
CA LEU A 97 -12.90 6.84 -14.08
C LEU A 97 -12.30 8.24 -13.85
N HIS A 98 -11.55 8.44 -12.77
CA HIS A 98 -10.89 9.70 -12.46
C HIS A 98 -9.51 9.80 -13.15
N ASP A 99 -9.50 9.95 -14.48
CA ASP A 99 -8.34 10.31 -15.33
C ASP A 99 -6.97 9.90 -14.76
N ALA A 100 -6.71 8.59 -14.67
CA ALA A 100 -5.41 8.09 -14.27
C ALA A 100 -4.38 8.49 -15.34
N GLU A 101 -3.58 9.53 -15.06
CA GLU A 101 -2.40 9.85 -15.87
C GLU A 101 -1.64 8.55 -16.15
N PRO A 102 -1.28 8.25 -17.42
CA PRO A 102 -0.59 7.02 -17.74
C PRO A 102 0.66 6.91 -16.87
N PRO A 103 1.01 5.69 -16.40
CA PRO A 103 2.11 5.50 -15.48
C PRO A 103 3.38 6.13 -16.07
N ARG A 104 4.05 6.95 -15.26
CA ARG A 104 5.30 7.60 -15.67
C ARG A 104 6.40 6.56 -15.80
N VAL A 105 6.66 6.11 -17.03
CA VAL A 105 7.66 5.09 -17.32
C VAL A 105 8.94 5.74 -17.82
N LEU A 106 10.03 5.60 -17.06
CA LEU A 106 11.36 5.98 -17.50
C LEU A 106 11.95 4.89 -18.41
N THR A 107 12.10 5.16 -19.70
CA THR A 107 12.61 4.19 -20.69
C THR A 107 14.13 4.23 -20.82
N THR A 108 14.71 3.22 -21.47
CA THR A 108 16.14 3.21 -21.80
C THR A 108 16.49 4.33 -22.78
N LYS A 109 15.56 4.73 -23.65
CA LYS A 109 15.74 5.86 -24.56
C LYS A 109 15.84 7.18 -23.80
N ASP A 110 14.92 7.42 -22.86
CA ASP A 110 14.90 8.65 -22.05
C ASP A 110 16.20 8.78 -21.23
N LEU A 111 16.66 7.68 -20.63
CA LEU A 111 17.94 7.63 -19.92
C LEU A 111 19.12 7.94 -20.84
N SER A 112 19.14 7.37 -22.06
CA SER A 112 20.22 7.64 -23.02
C SER A 112 20.27 9.09 -23.48
N GLU A 113 19.11 9.72 -23.67
CA GLU A 113 19.00 11.13 -24.02
C GLU A 113 19.48 12.02 -22.87
N ALA A 114 19.04 11.73 -21.64
CA ALA A 114 19.49 12.44 -20.45
C ALA A 114 21.01 12.38 -20.28
N PHE A 115 21.64 11.21 -20.49
CA PHE A 115 23.10 11.09 -20.43
C PHE A 115 23.82 11.92 -21.49
N GLN A 116 23.31 11.97 -22.72
CA GLN A 116 23.89 12.82 -23.78
C GLN A 116 23.82 14.31 -23.43
N LEU A 117 22.72 14.76 -22.83
CA LEU A 117 22.56 16.14 -22.38
C LEU A 117 23.56 16.48 -21.25
N LEU A 118 23.73 15.55 -20.30
CA LEU A 118 24.71 15.70 -19.22
C LEU A 118 26.14 15.75 -19.75
N ASP A 119 26.51 14.85 -20.67
CA ASP A 119 27.83 14.83 -21.29
C ASP A 119 28.11 16.14 -22.06
N ARG A 120 27.11 16.65 -22.77
CA ARG A 120 27.22 17.96 -23.45
C ARG A 120 27.41 19.10 -22.45
N ALA A 121 26.66 19.12 -21.35
CA ALA A 121 26.82 20.15 -20.31
C ALA A 121 28.22 20.09 -19.69
N MET A 122 28.70 18.90 -19.34
CA MET A 122 30.05 18.69 -18.78
C MET A 122 31.16 19.10 -19.75
N ALA A 123 30.98 18.84 -21.06
CA ALA A 123 31.90 19.29 -22.10
C ALA A 123 31.95 20.83 -22.18
N ILE A 124 30.79 21.49 -22.10
CA ILE A 124 30.72 22.96 -22.07
C ILE A 124 31.47 23.52 -20.85
N PHE A 125 31.28 22.96 -19.65
CA PHE A 125 32.01 23.40 -18.47
C PHE A 125 33.52 23.20 -18.62
N THR A 126 33.94 22.05 -19.14
CA THR A 126 35.36 21.75 -19.36
C THR A 126 36.01 22.70 -20.37
N GLU A 127 35.29 23.10 -21.42
CA GLU A 127 35.82 23.91 -22.51
C GLU A 127 35.71 25.42 -22.25
N LYS A 128 34.61 25.87 -21.64
CA LYS A 128 34.27 27.30 -21.52
C LYS A 128 34.59 27.88 -20.14
N ASP A 129 34.75 27.05 -19.10
CA ASP A 129 35.12 27.55 -17.78
C ASP A 129 36.62 27.86 -17.70
N PRO A 130 37.04 29.12 -17.46
CA PRO A 130 38.46 29.43 -17.23
C PRO A 130 39.03 28.79 -15.96
N ASP A 131 38.17 28.46 -14.98
CA ASP A 131 38.54 27.74 -13.77
C ASP A 131 38.39 26.22 -13.96
N ARG A 132 39.53 25.56 -14.11
CA ARG A 132 39.59 24.10 -14.31
C ARG A 132 39.23 23.30 -13.07
N GLU A 133 39.50 23.84 -11.88
CA GLU A 133 39.23 23.13 -10.63
C GLU A 133 37.72 23.15 -10.36
N ARG A 134 37.10 24.32 -10.52
CA ARG A 134 35.64 24.46 -10.41
C ARG A 134 34.89 23.59 -11.42
N SER A 135 35.27 23.61 -12.69
CA SER A 135 34.62 22.79 -13.72
C SER A 135 34.82 21.29 -13.50
N ALA A 136 36.01 20.87 -13.07
CA ALA A 136 36.27 19.47 -12.71
C ALA A 136 35.42 19.02 -11.52
N GLU A 137 35.27 19.86 -10.49
CA GLU A 137 34.46 19.54 -9.32
C GLU A 137 32.97 19.44 -9.66
N ALA A 138 32.45 20.38 -10.46
CA ALA A 138 31.08 20.31 -10.96
C ALA A 138 30.81 19.00 -11.73
N ASN A 139 31.73 18.60 -12.61
CA ASN A 139 31.60 17.36 -13.39
C ASN A 139 31.63 16.10 -12.52
N ARG A 140 32.44 16.09 -11.45
CA ARG A 140 32.45 14.99 -10.47
C ARG A 140 31.13 14.87 -9.73
N ILE A 141 30.58 15.99 -9.26
CA ILE A 141 29.29 16.03 -8.57
C ILE A 141 28.18 15.53 -9.49
N ILE A 142 28.14 16.02 -10.74
CA ILE A 142 27.18 15.56 -11.74
C ILE A 142 27.30 14.05 -11.94
N THR A 143 28.51 13.55 -12.22
CA THR A 143 28.77 12.12 -12.45
C THR A 143 28.35 11.26 -11.26
N SER A 144 28.61 11.72 -10.03
CA SER A 144 28.16 11.04 -8.83
C SER A 144 26.65 11.08 -8.68
N GLY A 145 26.01 12.22 -8.99
CA GLY A 145 24.58 12.46 -8.82
C GLY A 145 23.71 11.58 -9.72
N TYR A 146 24.15 11.27 -10.95
CA TYR A 146 23.36 10.41 -11.86
C TYR A 146 23.79 8.93 -11.85
N LYS A 147 24.72 8.51 -10.99
CA LYS A 147 25.20 7.12 -10.93
C LYS A 147 24.05 6.10 -10.77
N CYS A 148 23.05 6.40 -9.95
CA CYS A 148 21.88 5.55 -9.75
C CYS A 148 21.09 5.30 -11.04
N TYR A 149 21.00 6.30 -11.92
CA TYR A 149 20.36 6.17 -13.22
C TYR A 149 21.17 5.31 -14.20
N ARG A 150 22.50 5.31 -14.08
CA ARG A 150 23.36 4.42 -14.86
C ARG A 150 23.14 2.95 -14.47
N GLU A 151 23.04 2.66 -13.17
CA GLU A 151 22.71 1.33 -12.67
C GLU A 151 21.31 0.88 -13.13
N LEU A 152 20.33 1.78 -13.09
CA LEU A 152 18.98 1.53 -13.61
C LEU A 152 18.99 1.22 -15.11
N TYR A 153 19.77 1.97 -15.90
CA TYR A 153 19.90 1.75 -17.34
C TYR A 153 20.44 0.35 -17.66
N GLU A 154 21.52 -0.06 -16.98
CA GLU A 154 22.10 -1.40 -17.18
C GLU A 154 21.14 -2.51 -16.77
N LYS A 155 20.43 -2.35 -15.65
CA LYS A 155 19.40 -3.31 -15.22
C LYS A 155 18.30 -3.47 -16.27
N LYS A 156 17.81 -2.36 -16.83
CA LYS A 156 16.77 -2.40 -17.89
C LYS A 156 17.29 -3.06 -19.17
N LYS A 157 18.55 -2.83 -19.53
CA LYS A 157 19.18 -3.45 -20.70
C LYS A 157 19.34 -4.97 -20.52
N GLU A 158 19.73 -5.41 -19.33
CA GLU A 158 19.86 -6.83 -19.01
C GLU A 158 18.50 -7.53 -18.98
N GLN A 159 17.46 -6.89 -18.41
CA GLN A 159 16.09 -7.40 -18.47
C GLN A 159 15.59 -7.57 -19.92
N ALA A 160 15.82 -6.59 -20.78
CA ALA A 160 15.45 -6.70 -22.19
C ALA A 160 16.19 -7.86 -22.90
N ARG A 161 17.47 -8.08 -22.55
CA ARG A 161 18.27 -9.18 -23.08
C ARG A 161 17.74 -10.54 -22.62
N GLN A 162 17.37 -10.67 -21.34
CA GLN A 162 16.79 -11.89 -20.77
C GLN A 162 15.44 -12.22 -21.43
N GLN A 163 14.54 -11.24 -21.54
CA GLN A 163 13.25 -11.41 -22.22
C GLN A 163 13.41 -11.84 -23.69
N THR A 164 14.45 -11.35 -24.37
CA THR A 164 14.75 -11.75 -25.75
C THR A 164 15.22 -13.20 -25.83
N LEU A 165 16.04 -13.64 -24.87
CA LEU A 165 16.52 -15.03 -24.79
C LEU A 165 15.39 -15.99 -24.44
N ASP A 166 14.55 -15.65 -23.46
CA ASP A 166 13.42 -16.47 -23.04
C ASP A 166 12.46 -16.72 -24.23
N ARG A 167 12.13 -15.66 -24.96
CA ARG A 167 11.32 -15.75 -26.19
C ARG A 167 11.98 -16.60 -27.29
N PHE A 168 13.31 -16.61 -27.39
CA PHE A 168 14.03 -17.42 -28.36
C PHE A 168 14.09 -18.91 -27.97
N LEU A 169 14.13 -19.20 -26.66
CA LEU A 169 14.21 -20.55 -26.11
C LEU A 169 12.84 -21.24 -25.98
N GLU A 170 11.75 -20.51 -26.10
CA GLU A 170 10.42 -21.08 -26.34
C GLU A 170 10.39 -21.81 -27.69
N ILE A 171 10.74 -23.10 -27.67
CA ILE A 171 10.50 -24.02 -28.78
C ILE A 171 8.98 -24.20 -28.89
N PRO A 172 8.34 -23.89 -30.03
CA PRO A 172 6.94 -24.22 -30.22
C PRO A 172 6.79 -25.74 -30.17
N ALA A 173 6.20 -26.26 -29.10
CA ALA A 173 5.68 -27.60 -29.11
C ALA A 173 4.51 -27.62 -30.11
N ASN A 174 4.59 -28.55 -31.06
CA ASN A 174 3.54 -28.98 -31.98
C ASN A 174 3.52 -28.33 -33.38
N GLU A 175 4.42 -28.78 -34.26
CA GLU A 175 4.02 -29.10 -35.64
C GLU A 175 3.69 -30.60 -35.67
N GLU A 176 2.40 -30.93 -35.56
CA GLU A 176 1.91 -32.27 -35.86
C GLU A 176 2.28 -32.59 -37.31
N ILE A 177 3.18 -33.55 -37.47
CA ILE A 177 3.44 -34.22 -38.75
C ILE A 177 2.17 -35.01 -39.08
N GLY A 178 1.26 -34.36 -39.81
CA GLY A 178 0.08 -34.98 -40.40
C GLY A 178 0.49 -36.01 -41.46
N SER A 179 0.81 -37.23 -41.01
CA SER A 179 0.97 -38.38 -41.89
C SER A 179 -0.40 -38.90 -42.34
N LYS A 180 -0.74 -38.53 -43.58
CA LYS A 180 -1.51 -39.27 -44.61
C LYS A 180 -2.77 -40.05 -44.19
N SER A 181 -3.89 -39.68 -44.80
CA SER A 181 -4.79 -40.64 -45.43
C SER A 181 -5.08 -40.17 -46.86
N LEU A 182 -4.64 -40.94 -47.85
CA LEU A 182 -5.08 -40.87 -49.25
C LEU A 182 -5.66 -42.25 -49.57
N ASP A 183 -6.82 -42.24 -50.21
CA ASP A 183 -7.52 -43.40 -50.78
C ASP A 183 -6.62 -44.32 -51.64
#